data_AF-A0AA42DPP9-F1
#
_entry.id   AF-A0AA42DPP9-F1
#
_cell.length_a   1.000
_cell.length_b   1.000
_cell.length_c   1.000
_cell.angle_alpha   90.00
_cell.angle_beta   90.00
_cell.angle_gamma   90.00
#
_symmetry.space_group_name_H-M   'P 1'
#
loop_
_entity.id
_entity.type
_entity.pdbx_description
1 polymer ?
#
loop_
_entity_poly.entity_id
_entity_poly.type
_entity_poly.pdbx_seq_one_letter_code
_entity_poly.pdbx_strand_id
1 'polypeptide(L)'
;MKILFVTTDWMKYYVGEGDEEKAVPLCGYNFQNVNGYYYGYGEGLETIQLEKIQGINKDNIEVVDDKVQNVLVVWLAPNRNGETCVIGWYKDATVHGHALTELTLDSERFERTYSIVAPNQGVLLLPVEERSYVVEGLEAPIAYHMDEAKRAELLSYIHNYAGDHMNLVLTEKELNGVLSINMDYERYFHKADEFLAKDAYAKAIRCFNKAIQEEPEETLGYECKASILLSLKMYDEALELYKKVIVLDESNDLAHYCMGLINGLKQNYEEALPYLDYYLERRPKDYHVAAERAYVYFIQGNQAKAEEAITDAYKKEKENPVVAQIYKRITQK
;
A
#
# COMPACT_ATOMS: atom_id res chain seq x y z
N MET A 1 21.78 8.58 -14.60
CA MET A 1 20.61 8.25 -13.76
C MET A 1 20.06 9.53 -13.16
N LYS A 2 18.74 9.73 -13.29
CA LYS A 2 18.01 10.88 -12.75
C LYS A 2 17.82 10.70 -11.24
N ILE A 3 18.11 11.72 -10.45
CA ILE A 3 18.00 11.65 -8.98
C ILE A 3 17.36 12.91 -8.41
N LEU A 4 16.48 12.73 -7.42
CA LEU A 4 15.80 13.78 -6.67
C LEU A 4 15.91 13.46 -5.18
N PHE A 5 16.21 14.47 -4.36
CA PHE A 5 16.29 14.33 -2.92
C PHE A 5 15.11 15.06 -2.28
N VAL A 6 14.42 14.38 -1.37
CA VAL A 6 13.22 14.92 -0.70
C VAL A 6 13.37 14.71 0.80
N THR A 7 13.23 15.77 1.58
CA THR A 7 13.23 15.67 3.04
C THR A 7 11.81 15.51 3.58
N THR A 8 11.66 14.74 4.64
CA THR A 8 10.42 14.52 5.37
C THR A 8 10.73 14.33 6.86
N ASP A 9 9.71 14.09 7.68
CA ASP A 9 9.87 13.91 9.13
C ASP A 9 10.42 12.53 9.47
N TRP A 10 11.06 12.41 10.65
CA TRP A 10 11.53 11.13 11.15
C TRP A 10 10.38 10.24 11.60
N MET A 11 10.28 9.04 11.04
CA MET A 11 9.15 8.14 11.31
C MET A 11 9.59 6.70 11.54
N LYS A 12 9.12 6.05 12.61
CA LYS A 12 9.46 4.64 12.89
C LYS A 12 8.72 3.70 11.95
N TYR A 13 7.44 3.93 11.75
CA TYR A 13 6.59 3.24 10.78
C TYR A 13 5.78 4.26 9.98
N TYR A 14 5.41 3.91 8.75
CA TYR A 14 4.54 4.75 7.93
C TYR A 14 3.04 4.42 8.12
N VAL A 15 2.71 3.62 9.13
CA VAL A 15 1.31 3.46 9.62
C VAL A 15 0.94 4.54 10.64
N GLY A 16 1.72 5.62 10.75
CA GLY A 16 1.37 6.78 11.58
C GLY A 16 1.92 6.78 13.01
N GLU A 17 2.92 5.97 13.35
CA GLU A 17 3.60 6.07 14.66
C GLU A 17 5.04 6.59 14.47
N GLY A 18 5.19 7.91 14.56
CA GLY A 18 6.45 8.60 14.80
C GLY A 18 6.61 8.96 16.28
N ASP A 19 7.83 9.25 16.73
CA ASP A 19 8.10 9.64 18.13
C ASP A 19 7.54 11.04 18.48
N GLU A 20 7.22 11.86 17.47
CA GLU A 20 6.61 13.17 17.63
C GLU A 20 5.18 13.14 17.07
N GLU A 21 4.19 13.02 17.97
CA GLU A 21 2.77 13.09 17.64
C GLU A 21 2.41 14.49 17.10
N LYS A 22 2.51 14.67 15.79
CA LYS A 22 1.69 15.63 15.07
C LYS A 22 0.87 14.88 14.05
N ALA A 23 -0.43 14.79 14.31
CA ALA A 23 -1.41 14.38 13.32
C ALA A 23 -1.35 15.36 12.15
N VAL A 24 -0.74 14.94 11.03
CA VAL A 24 -0.90 15.65 9.76
C VAL A 24 -2.27 15.24 9.22
N PRO A 25 -3.21 16.18 9.00
CA PRO A 25 -4.53 15.82 8.54
C PRO A 25 -4.49 15.39 7.07
N LEU A 26 -5.17 14.27 6.77
CA LEU A 26 -5.83 14.01 5.47
C LEU A 26 -4.95 13.78 4.23
N CYS A 27 -3.69 13.35 4.37
CA CYS A 27 -2.83 12.99 3.22
C CYS A 27 -2.35 11.54 3.30
N GLY A 28 -2.37 10.84 2.17
CA GLY A 28 -1.74 9.53 2.05
C GLY A 28 -0.26 9.54 2.43
N TYR A 29 0.21 8.37 2.80
CA TYR A 29 1.50 8.20 3.44
C TYR A 29 2.60 7.84 2.39
N ASN A 30 3.78 8.50 2.37
CA ASN A 30 4.87 8.26 1.40
C ASN A 30 5.23 6.78 1.26
N PHE A 31 5.34 6.04 2.36
CA PHE A 31 5.69 4.61 2.29
C PHE A 31 4.49 3.67 2.52
N GLN A 32 3.30 4.10 2.11
CA GLN A 32 2.10 3.26 2.08
C GLN A 32 1.81 2.82 0.65
N ASN A 33 1.93 1.52 0.41
CA ASN A 33 1.53 0.90 -0.84
C ASN A 33 0.04 1.16 -1.11
N VAL A 34 -0.34 1.55 -2.31
CA VAL A 34 -1.73 1.61 -2.76
C VAL A 34 -1.76 1.05 -4.16
N ASN A 35 -2.48 -0.07 -4.33
CA ASN A 35 -2.62 -0.76 -5.61
C ASN A 35 -1.30 -1.06 -6.33
N GLY A 36 -0.25 -1.42 -5.56
CA GLY A 36 1.07 -1.72 -6.13
C GLY A 36 1.91 -0.49 -6.45
N TYR A 37 1.49 0.71 -6.01
CA TYR A 37 2.22 1.96 -6.16
C TYR A 37 2.43 2.66 -4.83
N TYR A 38 3.41 3.52 -4.77
CA TYR A 38 3.70 4.41 -3.65
C TYR A 38 3.71 5.82 -4.16
N TYR A 39 3.23 6.74 -3.34
CA TYR A 39 2.97 8.09 -3.75
C TYR A 39 3.69 9.03 -2.79
N GLY A 40 4.41 10.02 -3.30
CA GLY A 40 5.19 10.97 -2.51
C GLY A 40 4.49 12.31 -2.32
N TYR A 41 4.48 12.74 -1.06
CA TYR A 41 3.88 13.92 -0.46
C TYR A 41 4.91 14.61 0.43
N GLY A 42 4.77 15.92 0.62
CA GLY A 42 5.64 16.67 1.51
C GLY A 42 5.68 18.15 1.18
N GLU A 43 6.22 18.93 2.09
CA GLU A 43 6.46 20.36 1.90
C GLU A 43 7.33 20.60 0.66
N GLY A 44 6.90 21.51 -0.21
CA GLY A 44 7.61 21.86 -1.43
C GLY A 44 7.32 20.93 -2.61
N LEU A 45 6.67 19.77 -2.39
CA LEU A 45 6.28 18.89 -3.50
C LEU A 45 5.08 19.44 -4.29
N GLU A 46 4.40 20.51 -3.86
CA GLU A 46 3.28 21.10 -4.61
C GLU A 46 3.71 21.55 -6.02
N THR A 47 4.99 21.92 -6.18
CA THR A 47 5.57 22.27 -7.47
C THR A 47 7.06 21.86 -7.52
N ILE A 48 7.41 20.97 -8.44
CA ILE A 48 8.77 20.45 -8.62
C ILE A 48 9.37 21.01 -9.90
N GLN A 49 10.56 21.60 -9.80
CA GLN A 49 11.31 22.13 -10.95
C GLN A 49 11.98 20.98 -11.69
N LEU A 50 11.21 20.30 -12.54
CA LEU A 50 11.63 19.09 -13.25
C LEU A 50 12.96 19.28 -13.99
N GLU A 51 13.20 20.44 -14.58
CA GLU A 51 14.42 20.76 -15.34
C GLU A 51 15.69 20.83 -14.47
N LYS A 52 15.55 20.87 -13.14
CA LYS A 52 16.68 20.88 -12.21
C LYS A 52 17.07 19.49 -11.72
N ILE A 53 16.24 18.47 -11.91
CA ILE A 53 16.52 17.10 -11.45
C ILE A 53 17.90 16.64 -11.98
N GLN A 54 18.81 16.27 -11.07
CA GLN A 54 20.18 15.91 -11.45
C GLN A 54 20.19 14.71 -12.39
N GLY A 55 20.95 14.86 -13.48
CA GLY A 55 21.00 13.88 -14.57
C GLY A 55 20.06 14.18 -15.74
N ILE A 56 19.29 15.27 -15.69
CA ILE A 56 18.57 15.83 -16.84
C ILE A 56 19.47 16.85 -17.55
N ASN A 57 19.54 16.76 -18.89
CA ASN A 57 20.25 17.73 -19.71
C ASN A 57 19.27 18.82 -20.20
N LYS A 58 19.59 20.09 -19.93
CA LYS A 58 18.76 21.26 -20.30
C LYS A 58 18.59 21.44 -21.81
N ASP A 59 19.47 20.87 -22.62
CA ASP A 59 19.42 21.00 -24.08
C ASP A 59 18.58 19.90 -24.76
N ASN A 60 18.19 18.84 -24.03
CA ASN A 60 17.40 17.69 -24.51
C ASN A 60 16.32 17.33 -23.49
N ILE A 61 15.45 18.30 -23.16
CA ILE A 61 14.43 18.13 -22.15
C ILE A 61 13.36 17.14 -22.66
N GLU A 62 13.48 15.86 -22.27
CA GLU A 62 12.38 14.88 -22.31
C GLU A 62 11.35 15.17 -21.18
N VAL A 63 10.97 16.43 -20.97
CA VAL A 63 9.76 16.75 -20.19
C VAL A 63 8.60 16.58 -21.15
N VAL A 64 8.23 15.31 -21.33
CA VAL A 64 7.03 14.92 -22.03
C VAL A 64 5.90 15.01 -20.98
N ASP A 65 4.88 15.82 -21.26
CA ASP A 65 3.65 15.90 -20.46
C ASP A 65 3.81 16.29 -18.97
N ASP A 66 4.66 17.29 -18.66
CA ASP A 66 4.83 17.84 -17.29
C ASP A 66 5.23 16.79 -16.22
N LYS A 67 5.98 15.77 -16.64
CA LYS A 67 6.51 14.73 -15.76
C LYS A 67 7.86 14.21 -16.24
N VAL A 68 8.58 13.56 -15.33
CA VAL A 68 9.84 12.85 -15.60
C VAL A 68 9.76 11.45 -15.01
N GLN A 69 10.00 10.43 -15.83
CA GLN A 69 10.02 9.02 -15.41
C GLN A 69 11.43 8.54 -15.07
N ASN A 70 11.59 7.33 -14.54
CA ASN A 70 12.87 6.70 -14.24
C ASN A 70 13.76 7.55 -13.32
N VAL A 71 13.15 8.15 -12.30
CA VAL A 71 13.83 8.96 -11.28
C VAL A 71 14.09 8.09 -10.05
N LEU A 72 15.32 8.14 -9.53
CA LEU A 72 15.61 7.68 -8.16
C LEU A 72 15.25 8.81 -7.20
N VAL A 73 14.20 8.65 -6.41
CA VAL A 73 13.84 9.59 -5.36
C VAL A 73 14.42 9.08 -4.05
N VAL A 74 15.28 9.86 -3.41
CA VAL A 74 15.90 9.52 -2.12
C VAL A 74 15.22 10.33 -1.03
N TRP A 75 14.63 9.62 -0.08
CA TRP A 75 13.94 10.21 1.06
C TRP A 75 14.88 10.38 2.23
N LEU A 76 14.84 11.56 2.83
CA LEU A 76 15.72 11.99 3.90
C LEU A 76 14.92 12.49 5.10
N ALA A 77 15.44 12.32 6.31
CA ALA A 77 14.85 12.92 7.50
C ALA A 77 15.90 13.22 8.57
N PRO A 78 15.72 14.28 9.40
CA PRO A 78 16.60 14.54 10.52
C PRO A 78 16.42 13.49 11.63
N ASN A 79 17.50 12.88 12.09
CA ASN A 79 17.49 11.98 13.24
C ASN A 79 17.39 12.77 14.57
N ARG A 80 17.29 12.05 15.70
CA ARG A 80 17.21 12.67 17.04
C ARG A 80 18.42 13.52 17.43
N ASN A 81 19.55 13.36 16.73
CA ASN A 81 20.76 14.17 16.92
C ASN A 81 20.80 15.40 15.98
N GLY A 82 19.79 15.58 15.12
CA GLY A 82 19.71 16.67 14.15
C GLY A 82 20.45 16.39 12.83
N GLU A 83 20.96 15.18 12.62
CA GLU A 83 21.66 14.80 11.38
C GLU A 83 20.64 14.33 10.35
N THR A 84 20.71 14.84 9.12
CA THR A 84 19.82 14.40 8.04
C THR A 84 20.30 13.05 7.50
N CYS A 85 19.48 12.01 7.62
CA CYS A 85 19.82 10.66 7.18
C CYS A 85 18.94 10.21 6.01
N VAL A 86 19.45 9.27 5.20
CA VAL A 86 18.62 8.50 4.27
C VAL A 86 17.68 7.62 5.07
N ILE A 87 16.39 7.72 4.77
CA ILE A 87 15.35 6.89 5.39
C ILE A 87 14.75 5.88 4.43
N GLY A 88 14.96 6.05 3.13
CA GLY A 88 14.37 5.19 2.11
C GLY A 88 14.51 5.79 0.71
N TRP A 89 13.97 5.09 -0.28
CA TRP A 89 14.00 5.54 -1.66
C TRP A 89 12.87 4.95 -2.49
N TYR A 90 12.59 5.60 -3.61
CA TYR A 90 11.83 5.06 -4.72
C TYR A 90 12.72 4.96 -5.95
N LYS A 91 12.78 3.76 -6.54
CA LYS A 91 13.36 3.50 -7.86
C LYS A 91 12.27 3.55 -8.92
N ASP A 92 12.68 3.87 -10.14
CA ASP A 92 11.80 3.95 -11.31
C ASP A 92 10.58 4.86 -11.10
N ALA A 93 10.74 5.90 -10.27
CA ALA A 93 9.66 6.81 -9.96
C ALA A 93 9.33 7.72 -11.15
N THR A 94 8.06 8.09 -11.23
CA THR A 94 7.55 9.19 -12.04
C THR A 94 7.35 10.40 -11.13
N VAL A 95 7.92 11.53 -11.52
CA VAL A 95 7.83 12.81 -10.80
C VAL A 95 7.07 13.80 -11.68
N HIS A 96 6.00 14.37 -11.14
CA HIS A 96 5.15 15.38 -11.79
C HIS A 96 5.59 16.79 -11.39
N GLY A 97 5.51 17.73 -12.32
CA GLY A 97 5.87 19.13 -12.08
C GLY A 97 4.91 19.81 -11.10
N HIS A 98 3.64 19.38 -11.11
CA HIS A 98 2.59 19.86 -10.22
C HIS A 98 1.91 18.68 -9.52
N ALA A 99 1.44 18.91 -8.29
CA ALA A 99 0.72 17.88 -7.55
C ALA A 99 -0.60 17.49 -8.23
N LEU A 100 -0.88 16.18 -8.25
CA LEU A 100 -2.09 15.55 -8.75
C LEU A 100 -2.95 15.06 -7.58
N THR A 101 -4.27 15.16 -7.70
CA THR A 101 -5.20 14.62 -6.70
C THR A 101 -5.95 13.41 -7.25
N GLU A 102 -5.85 12.26 -6.56
CA GLU A 102 -6.53 11.01 -6.92
C GLU A 102 -7.33 10.45 -5.74
N LEU A 103 -8.39 9.68 -6.03
CA LEU A 103 -9.18 8.98 -5.02
C LEU A 103 -8.71 7.52 -4.95
N THR A 104 -8.26 7.07 -3.78
CA THR A 104 -7.85 5.66 -3.59
C THR A 104 -9.05 4.73 -3.44
N LEU A 105 -8.88 3.46 -3.83
CA LEU A 105 -9.88 2.38 -3.71
C LEU A 105 -9.54 1.36 -2.62
N ASP A 106 -8.53 1.65 -1.81
CA ASP A 106 -8.23 0.83 -0.64
C ASP A 106 -9.29 1.01 0.45
N SER A 107 -9.22 0.21 1.50
CA SER A 107 -10.18 0.17 2.61
C SER A 107 -10.45 1.53 3.28
N GLU A 108 -9.58 2.52 3.05
CA GLU A 108 -9.65 3.84 3.68
C GLU A 108 -10.22 4.95 2.77
N ARG A 109 -10.23 4.75 1.43
CA ARG A 109 -10.72 5.68 0.37
C ARG A 109 -10.56 7.17 0.70
N PHE A 110 -9.34 7.68 0.52
CA PHE A 110 -8.99 9.10 0.75
C PHE A 110 -8.63 9.83 -0.56
N GLU A 111 -8.88 11.15 -0.60
CA GLU A 111 -8.29 12.03 -1.62
C GLU A 111 -6.79 12.20 -1.32
N ARG A 112 -5.94 11.96 -2.32
CA ARG A 112 -4.48 11.93 -2.19
C ARG A 112 -3.86 12.91 -3.17
N THR A 113 -3.19 13.96 -2.67
CA THR A 113 -2.49 14.97 -3.50
C THR A 113 -0.97 14.74 -3.62
N TYR A 114 -0.49 14.05 -4.65
CA TYR A 114 0.94 13.66 -4.80
C TYR A 114 1.64 14.32 -5.96
N SER A 115 2.97 14.32 -5.92
CA SER A 115 3.79 14.70 -7.07
C SER A 115 4.78 13.62 -7.50
N ILE A 116 4.86 12.52 -6.75
CA ILE A 116 5.79 11.42 -7.02
C ILE A 116 5.00 10.13 -6.98
N VAL A 117 5.22 9.22 -7.93
CA VAL A 117 4.64 7.88 -7.95
C VAL A 117 5.72 6.87 -8.28
N ALA A 118 5.77 5.75 -7.57
CA ALA A 118 6.72 4.68 -7.84
C ALA A 118 6.07 3.30 -7.71
N PRO A 119 6.46 2.32 -8.55
CA PRO A 119 5.97 0.95 -8.41
C PRO A 119 6.52 0.31 -7.13
N ASN A 120 5.74 -0.60 -6.54
CA ASN A 120 6.04 -1.29 -5.29
C ASN A 120 7.46 -1.89 -5.25
N GLN A 121 7.85 -2.56 -6.34
CA GLN A 121 9.15 -3.19 -6.49
C GLN A 121 10.34 -2.21 -6.47
N GLY A 122 10.10 -0.91 -6.58
CA GLY A 122 11.14 0.12 -6.53
C GLY A 122 11.23 0.83 -5.18
N VAL A 123 10.31 0.58 -4.26
CA VAL A 123 10.15 1.39 -3.05
C VAL A 123 10.67 0.68 -1.80
N LEU A 124 11.41 1.42 -0.98
CA LEU A 124 11.95 0.93 0.29
C LEU A 124 11.97 2.02 1.35
N LEU A 125 11.38 1.72 2.51
CA LEU A 125 11.64 2.42 3.77
C LEU A 125 12.61 1.59 4.60
N LEU A 126 13.73 2.18 5.01
CA LEU A 126 14.72 1.53 5.84
C LEU A 126 14.18 1.29 7.27
N PRO A 127 14.47 0.14 7.89
CA PRO A 127 14.37 -0.03 9.34
C PRO A 127 15.14 1.07 10.06
N VAL A 128 14.61 1.54 11.19
CA VAL A 128 15.17 2.69 11.91
C VAL A 128 16.65 2.49 12.27
N GLU A 129 17.01 1.27 12.65
CA GLU A 129 18.35 0.83 13.01
C GLU A 129 19.34 0.83 11.83
N GLU A 130 18.87 0.89 10.59
CA GLU A 130 19.70 0.86 9.38
C GLU A 130 19.80 2.22 8.68
N ARG A 131 19.15 3.26 9.24
CA ARG A 131 19.20 4.66 8.77
C ARG A 131 20.46 5.38 9.21
N SER A 132 21.61 4.81 8.87
CA SER A 132 22.93 5.30 9.30
C SER A 132 23.61 6.23 8.30
N TYR A 133 23.11 6.31 7.06
CA TYR A 133 23.74 7.12 6.02
C TYR A 133 23.35 8.60 6.19
N VAL A 134 24.29 9.42 6.64
CA VAL A 134 24.10 10.86 6.84
C VAL A 134 24.36 11.62 5.53
N VAL A 135 23.50 12.57 5.22
CA VAL A 135 23.60 13.48 4.08
C VAL A 135 23.79 14.90 4.59
N GLU A 136 24.89 15.53 4.20
CA GLU A 136 25.25 16.90 4.59
C GLU A 136 24.96 17.90 3.48
N GLY A 137 24.63 19.14 3.85
CA GLY A 137 24.57 20.28 2.92
C GLY A 137 23.28 20.40 2.12
N LEU A 138 22.17 19.84 2.62
CA LEU A 138 20.84 20.01 2.02
C LEU A 138 20.05 21.04 2.82
N GLU A 139 19.75 22.17 2.19
CA GLU A 139 19.14 23.34 2.84
C GLU A 139 17.67 23.58 2.43
N ALA A 140 17.03 22.62 1.76
CA ALA A 140 15.68 22.77 1.24
C ALA A 140 14.87 21.47 1.28
N PRO A 141 13.52 21.55 1.33
CA PRO A 141 12.64 20.39 1.30
C PRO A 141 12.85 19.48 0.10
N ILE A 142 13.24 20.08 -1.03
CA ILE A 142 13.69 19.41 -2.23
C ILE A 142 15.09 19.87 -2.55
N ALA A 143 15.98 18.91 -2.78
CA ALA A 143 17.29 19.18 -3.34
C ALA A 143 17.47 18.48 -4.68
N TYR A 144 18.04 19.25 -5.60
CA TYR A 144 18.22 18.85 -6.99
C TYR A 144 19.62 18.34 -7.30
N HIS A 145 20.58 18.62 -6.44
CA HIS A 145 21.99 18.37 -6.69
C HIS A 145 22.69 17.84 -5.44
N MET A 146 23.60 16.91 -5.65
CA MET A 146 24.59 16.43 -4.68
C MET A 146 25.95 16.38 -5.35
N ASP A 147 27.01 16.64 -4.58
CA ASP A 147 28.40 16.45 -5.00
C ASP A 147 28.61 15.07 -5.63
N GLU A 148 29.41 15.00 -6.70
CA GLU A 148 29.53 13.78 -7.51
C GLU A 148 30.14 12.61 -6.74
N ALA A 149 31.11 12.87 -5.86
CA ALA A 149 31.74 11.83 -5.06
C ALA A 149 30.76 11.30 -4.00
N LYS A 150 30.09 12.21 -3.27
CA LYS A 150 29.03 11.84 -2.31
C LYS A 150 27.87 11.10 -2.98
N ARG A 151 27.51 11.50 -4.20
CA ARG A 151 26.48 10.83 -5.00
C ARG A 151 26.90 9.40 -5.35
N ALA A 152 28.14 9.19 -5.82
CA ALA A 152 28.61 7.84 -6.15
C ALA A 152 28.58 6.90 -4.92
N GLU A 153 28.97 7.41 -3.75
CA GLU A 153 28.90 6.68 -2.48
C GLU A 153 27.45 6.31 -2.11
N LEU A 154 26.53 7.28 -2.17
CA LEU A 154 25.11 7.04 -1.91
C LEU A 154 24.52 5.99 -2.86
N LEU A 155 24.87 6.04 -4.14
CA LEU A 155 24.38 5.06 -5.11
C LEU A 155 24.90 3.66 -4.82
N SER A 156 26.15 3.54 -4.35
CA SER A 156 26.71 2.29 -3.86
C SER A 156 25.95 1.77 -2.63
N TYR A 157 25.68 2.65 -1.65
CA TYR A 157 24.87 2.32 -0.47
C TYR A 157 23.47 1.79 -0.84
N ILE A 158 22.74 2.52 -1.70
CA ILE A 158 21.41 2.13 -2.18
C ILE A 158 21.46 0.82 -2.98
N HIS A 159 22.48 0.61 -3.80
CA HIS A 159 22.65 -0.61 -4.58
C HIS A 159 22.90 -1.83 -3.68
N ASN A 160 23.79 -1.71 -2.70
CA ASN A 160 24.12 -2.78 -1.77
C ASN A 160 22.93 -3.15 -0.87
N TYR A 161 22.12 -2.17 -0.49
CA TYR A 161 20.96 -2.41 0.35
C TYR A 161 19.77 -3.02 -0.42
N ALA A 162 19.52 -2.55 -1.64
CA ALA A 162 18.43 -3.08 -2.47
C ALA A 162 18.68 -4.50 -3.00
N GLY A 163 19.80 -5.12 -2.62
CA GLY A 163 20.10 -6.52 -2.87
C GLY A 163 19.33 -7.50 -1.98
N ASP A 164 18.84 -7.09 -0.80
CA ASP A 164 18.32 -8.08 0.19
C ASP A 164 17.00 -7.75 0.92
N HIS A 165 16.46 -6.52 0.95
CA HIS A 165 15.22 -6.26 1.73
C HIS A 165 14.30 -5.17 1.11
N MET A 166 13.13 -5.54 0.56
CA MET A 166 12.06 -4.59 0.16
C MET A 166 10.66 -5.17 0.43
N ASN A 167 9.85 -4.43 1.20
CA ASN A 167 8.54 -4.82 1.74
C ASN A 167 8.61 -6.14 2.54
N LEU A 168 7.70 -6.42 3.48
CA LEU A 168 7.70 -7.75 4.10
C LEU A 168 7.13 -8.77 3.08
N VAL A 169 7.88 -9.03 2.02
CA VAL A 169 7.65 -10.15 1.12
C VAL A 169 8.14 -11.37 1.86
N LEU A 170 7.21 -12.11 2.43
CA LEU A 170 7.52 -13.36 3.09
C LEU A 170 8.10 -14.32 2.06
N THR A 171 9.26 -14.88 2.37
CA THR A 171 9.88 -15.92 1.55
C THR A 171 8.96 -17.14 1.48
N GLU A 172 9.11 -17.97 0.45
CA GLU A 172 8.39 -19.25 0.36
C GLU A 172 8.58 -20.11 1.64
N LYS A 173 9.77 -20.05 2.23
CA LYS A 173 10.09 -20.70 3.50
C LYS A 173 9.28 -20.16 4.67
N GLU A 174 8.97 -18.86 4.70
CA GLU A 174 8.16 -18.25 5.74
C GLU A 174 6.67 -18.50 5.52
N LEU A 175 6.22 -18.49 4.26
CA LEU A 175 4.84 -18.79 3.87
C LEU A 175 4.43 -20.24 4.13
N ASN A 176 5.37 -21.18 3.91
CA ASN A 176 5.13 -22.61 3.98
C ASN A 176 5.73 -23.26 5.23
N GLY A 177 6.52 -22.51 5.99
CA GLY A 177 7.11 -22.98 7.24
C GLY A 177 6.03 -23.34 8.25
N VAL A 178 6.32 -24.32 9.11
CA VAL A 178 5.44 -24.73 10.19
C VAL A 178 6.16 -24.62 11.52
N LEU A 179 5.42 -24.36 12.60
CA LEU A 179 6.00 -24.34 13.93
C LEU A 179 6.38 -25.78 14.35
N SER A 180 7.62 -25.99 14.80
CA SER A 180 8.11 -27.31 15.24
C SER A 180 7.61 -27.75 16.63
N ILE A 181 6.68 -27.00 17.22
CA ILE A 181 6.09 -27.29 18.52
C ILE A 181 4.74 -27.92 18.29
N ASN A 182 4.46 -29.05 18.93
CA ASN A 182 3.18 -29.75 18.84
C ASN A 182 2.19 -29.17 19.88
N MET A 183 1.05 -28.68 19.40
CA MET A 183 -0.05 -28.09 20.18
C MET A 183 -1.38 -28.51 19.53
N ASP A 184 -2.51 -28.27 20.20
CA ASP A 184 -3.83 -28.43 19.58
C ASP A 184 -4.19 -27.21 18.71
N TYR A 185 -5.26 -27.36 17.91
CA TYR A 185 -5.78 -26.35 16.99
C TYR A 185 -5.98 -25.00 17.70
N GLU A 186 -6.76 -24.95 18.78
CA GLU A 186 -7.07 -23.71 19.52
C GLU A 186 -5.82 -22.99 20.05
N ARG A 187 -4.82 -23.74 20.55
CA ARG A 187 -3.56 -23.14 21.03
C ARG A 187 -2.74 -22.54 19.91
N TYR A 188 -2.78 -23.06 18.69
CA TYR A 188 -2.12 -22.42 17.56
C TYR A 188 -2.73 -21.05 17.25
N PHE A 189 -4.04 -20.87 17.39
CA PHE A 189 -4.71 -19.57 17.22
C PHE A 189 -4.28 -18.57 18.27
N HIS A 190 -4.38 -18.92 19.55
CA HIS A 190 -3.91 -18.04 20.62
C HIS A 190 -2.46 -17.64 20.44
N LYS A 191 -1.60 -18.56 19.96
CA LYS A 191 -0.20 -18.24 19.67
C LYS A 191 -0.04 -17.34 18.46
N ALA A 192 -0.84 -17.53 17.42
CA ALA A 192 -0.85 -16.67 16.25
C ALA A 192 -1.25 -15.24 16.62
N ASP A 193 -2.29 -15.07 17.44
CA ASP A 193 -2.74 -13.75 17.95
C ASP A 193 -1.65 -13.05 18.75
N GLU A 194 -0.94 -13.78 19.64
CA GLU A 194 0.21 -13.24 20.36
C GLU A 194 1.33 -12.76 19.42
N PHE A 195 1.52 -13.41 18.27
CA PHE A 195 2.50 -13.00 17.26
C PHE A 195 2.00 -11.81 16.44
N LEU A 196 0.71 -11.76 16.10
CA LEU A 196 0.11 -10.64 15.39
C LEU A 196 0.13 -9.36 16.23
N ALA A 197 -0.13 -9.45 17.53
CA ALA A 197 0.02 -8.33 18.46
C ALA A 197 1.46 -7.78 18.56
N LYS A 198 2.43 -8.44 17.94
CA LYS A 198 3.85 -8.06 17.89
C LYS A 198 4.36 -7.87 16.46
N ASP A 199 3.47 -7.76 15.48
CA ASP A 199 3.79 -7.66 14.06
C ASP A 199 4.68 -8.80 13.52
N ALA A 200 4.68 -9.96 14.20
CA ALA A 200 5.50 -11.10 13.84
C ALA A 200 4.78 -12.00 12.82
N TYR A 201 4.45 -11.45 11.65
CA TYR A 201 3.62 -12.08 10.62
C TYR A 201 4.11 -13.46 10.18
N ALA A 202 5.42 -13.62 9.94
CA ALA A 202 6.00 -14.92 9.57
C ALA A 202 5.78 -16.00 10.64
N LYS A 203 5.77 -15.63 11.93
CA LYS A 203 5.53 -16.58 13.03
C LYS A 203 4.04 -16.88 13.17
N ALA A 204 3.18 -15.88 13.01
CA ALA A 204 1.73 -16.07 12.96
C ALA A 204 1.32 -17.02 11.83
N ILE A 205 1.86 -16.85 10.63
CA ILE A 205 1.61 -17.74 9.48
C ILE A 205 2.06 -19.17 9.76
N ARG A 206 3.20 -19.37 10.44
CA ARG A 206 3.64 -20.72 10.85
C ARG A 206 2.70 -21.38 11.86
N CYS A 207 2.06 -20.60 12.73
CA CYS A 207 1.02 -21.08 13.63
C CYS A 207 -0.23 -21.48 12.84
N PHE A 208 -0.71 -20.65 11.90
CA PHE A 208 -1.86 -21.02 11.08
C PHE A 208 -1.59 -22.20 10.14
N ASN A 209 -0.39 -22.31 9.57
CA ASN A 209 0.01 -23.50 8.82
C ASN A 209 -0.05 -24.78 9.66
N LYS A 210 0.23 -24.68 10.97
CA LYS A 210 0.05 -25.81 11.88
C LYS A 210 -1.41 -26.08 12.20
N ALA A 211 -2.20 -25.05 12.50
CA ALA A 211 -3.63 -25.21 12.71
C ALA A 211 -4.31 -25.89 11.51
N ILE A 212 -3.99 -25.46 10.29
CA ILE A 212 -4.46 -26.06 9.03
C ILE A 212 -4.03 -27.53 8.87
N GLN A 213 -2.85 -27.90 9.39
CA GLN A 213 -2.41 -29.31 9.34
C GLN A 213 -3.19 -30.20 10.30
N GLU A 214 -3.54 -29.69 11.48
CA GLU A 214 -4.31 -30.44 12.47
C GLU A 214 -5.79 -30.55 12.04
N GLU A 215 -6.37 -29.48 11.52
CA GLU A 215 -7.77 -29.42 11.08
C GLU A 215 -7.89 -28.84 9.66
N PRO A 216 -7.64 -29.66 8.61
CA PRO A 216 -7.60 -29.18 7.22
C PRO A 216 -8.97 -28.89 6.59
N GLU A 217 -10.05 -29.29 7.25
CA GLU A 217 -11.43 -29.01 6.82
C GLU A 217 -12.01 -27.75 7.49
N GLU A 218 -11.35 -27.24 8.53
CA GLU A 218 -11.77 -26.05 9.25
C GLU A 218 -11.29 -24.78 8.53
N THR A 219 -12.20 -23.84 8.26
CA THR A 219 -11.91 -22.69 7.38
C THR A 219 -11.13 -21.59 8.07
N LEU A 220 -11.31 -21.42 9.37
CA LEU A 220 -10.80 -20.27 10.11
C LEU A 220 -9.27 -20.12 10.00
N GLY A 221 -8.51 -21.23 9.94
CA GLY A 221 -7.06 -21.19 9.78
C GLY A 221 -6.63 -20.61 8.43
N TYR A 222 -7.37 -20.96 7.38
CA TYR A 222 -7.17 -20.40 6.04
C TYR A 222 -7.56 -18.92 6.00
N GLU A 223 -8.69 -18.55 6.61
CA GLU A 223 -9.18 -17.16 6.68
C GLU A 223 -8.19 -16.23 7.38
N CYS A 224 -7.68 -16.62 8.55
CA CYS A 224 -6.72 -15.80 9.28
C CYS A 224 -5.39 -15.66 8.54
N LYS A 225 -4.90 -16.75 7.93
CA LYS A 225 -3.71 -16.68 7.06
C LYS A 225 -3.95 -15.75 5.87
N ALA A 226 -5.08 -15.88 5.18
CA ALA A 226 -5.44 -15.04 4.04
C ALA A 226 -5.58 -13.57 4.42
N SER A 227 -6.14 -13.27 5.59
CA SER A 227 -6.28 -11.91 6.13
C SER A 227 -4.92 -11.25 6.39
N ILE A 228 -3.95 -12.00 6.90
CA ILE A 228 -2.56 -11.51 7.04
C ILE A 228 -1.95 -11.22 5.67
N LEU A 229 -2.10 -12.15 4.72
CA LEU A 229 -1.55 -11.95 3.38
C LEU A 229 -2.21 -10.76 2.67
N LEU A 230 -3.51 -10.55 2.89
CA LEU A 230 -4.24 -9.38 2.42
C LEU A 230 -3.69 -8.08 3.04
N SER A 231 -3.45 -8.04 4.35
CA SER A 231 -2.88 -6.85 5.00
C SER A 231 -1.44 -6.56 4.54
N LEU A 232 -0.68 -7.62 4.22
CA LEU A 232 0.64 -7.55 3.59
C LEU A 232 0.58 -7.32 2.07
N LYS A 233 -0.62 -7.23 1.49
CA LYS A 233 -0.87 -6.99 0.05
C LYS A 233 -0.33 -8.09 -0.87
N MET A 234 -0.14 -9.28 -0.32
CA MET A 234 0.15 -10.53 -1.03
C MET A 234 -1.17 -11.10 -1.58
N TYR A 235 -1.73 -10.39 -2.56
CA TYR A 235 -3.09 -10.60 -3.05
C TYR A 235 -3.29 -11.96 -3.71
N ASP A 236 -2.31 -12.44 -4.48
CA ASP A 236 -2.42 -13.72 -5.18
C ASP A 236 -2.45 -14.90 -4.20
N GLU A 237 -1.59 -14.87 -3.19
CA GLU A 237 -1.55 -15.87 -2.14
C GLU A 237 -2.80 -15.80 -1.24
N ALA A 238 -3.32 -14.60 -0.98
CA ALA A 238 -4.57 -14.43 -0.26
C ALA A 238 -5.78 -14.98 -1.05
N LEU A 239 -5.86 -14.72 -2.37
CA LEU A 239 -6.91 -15.23 -3.24
C LEU A 239 -6.95 -16.76 -3.26
N GLU A 240 -5.79 -17.42 -3.35
CA GLU A 240 -5.74 -18.89 -3.33
C GLU A 240 -6.28 -19.48 -2.01
N LEU A 241 -6.00 -18.82 -0.88
CA LEU A 241 -6.53 -19.25 0.41
C LEU A 241 -8.04 -18.97 0.55
N TYR A 242 -8.53 -17.81 0.13
CA TYR A 242 -9.98 -17.53 0.16
C TYR A 242 -10.76 -18.43 -0.80
N LYS A 243 -10.17 -18.78 -1.95
CA LYS A 243 -10.73 -19.79 -2.84
C LYS A 243 -10.81 -21.16 -2.15
N LYS A 244 -9.79 -21.53 -1.37
CA LYS A 244 -9.82 -22.76 -0.57
C LYS A 244 -10.91 -22.70 0.51
N VAL A 245 -11.12 -21.56 1.17
CA VAL A 245 -12.22 -21.34 2.11
C VAL A 245 -13.57 -21.57 1.42
N ILE A 246 -13.82 -20.96 0.25
CA ILE A 246 -15.07 -21.14 -0.50
C ILE A 246 -15.30 -22.60 -0.93
N VAL A 247 -14.23 -23.35 -1.22
CA VAL A 247 -14.34 -24.79 -1.53
C VAL A 247 -14.77 -25.61 -0.31
N LEU A 248 -14.37 -25.21 0.90
CA LEU A 248 -14.70 -25.89 2.16
C LEU A 248 -16.06 -25.44 2.71
N ASP A 249 -16.36 -24.15 2.63
CA ASP A 249 -17.63 -23.52 2.98
C ASP A 249 -18.03 -22.52 1.89
N GLU A 250 -18.88 -22.97 0.98
CA GLU A 250 -19.41 -22.15 -0.12
C GLU A 250 -20.21 -20.93 0.39
N SER A 251 -20.71 -20.99 1.62
CA SER A 251 -21.55 -19.96 2.23
C SER A 251 -20.78 -18.93 3.06
N ASN A 252 -19.45 -18.98 3.05
CA ASN A 252 -18.61 -18.11 3.86
C ASN A 252 -18.64 -16.65 3.37
N ASP A 253 -19.41 -15.81 4.06
CA ASP A 253 -19.60 -14.39 3.72
C ASP A 253 -18.26 -13.65 3.60
N LEU A 254 -17.33 -13.88 4.54
CA LEU A 254 -16.03 -13.19 4.57
C LEU A 254 -15.20 -13.50 3.34
N ALA A 255 -15.12 -14.78 2.94
CA ALA A 255 -14.35 -15.18 1.78
C ALA A 255 -14.90 -14.58 0.49
N HIS A 256 -16.23 -14.57 0.30
CA HIS A 256 -16.83 -13.89 -0.86
C HIS A 256 -16.55 -12.38 -0.85
N TYR A 257 -16.72 -11.71 0.29
CA TYR A 257 -16.36 -10.29 0.40
C TYR A 257 -14.89 -10.04 0.03
N CYS A 258 -13.96 -10.80 0.61
CA CYS A 258 -12.53 -10.64 0.35
C CYS A 258 -12.16 -10.98 -1.10
N MET A 259 -12.77 -11.99 -1.72
CA MET A 259 -12.58 -12.28 -3.15
C MET A 259 -13.04 -11.12 -4.03
N GLY A 260 -14.20 -10.54 -3.74
CA GLY A 260 -14.71 -9.36 -4.45
C GLY A 260 -13.81 -8.14 -4.27
N LEU A 261 -13.42 -7.85 -3.03
CA LEU A 261 -12.51 -6.75 -2.69
C LEU A 261 -11.15 -6.89 -3.38
N ILE A 262 -10.48 -8.04 -3.25
CA ILE A 262 -9.14 -8.24 -3.80
C ILE A 262 -9.16 -8.16 -5.33
N ASN A 263 -10.16 -8.77 -5.99
CA ASN A 263 -10.28 -8.64 -7.44
C ASN A 263 -10.55 -7.19 -7.86
N GLY A 264 -11.35 -6.44 -7.11
CA GLY A 264 -11.54 -5.00 -7.33
C GLY A 264 -10.23 -4.20 -7.19
N LEU A 265 -9.43 -4.48 -6.16
CA LEU A 265 -8.11 -3.87 -5.95
C LEU A 265 -7.11 -4.23 -7.06
N LYS A 266 -7.20 -5.45 -7.60
CA LYS A 266 -6.40 -5.91 -8.75
C LYS A 266 -6.94 -5.41 -10.10
N GLN A 267 -8.03 -4.64 -10.10
CA GLN A 267 -8.73 -4.17 -11.32
C GLN A 267 -9.32 -5.31 -12.18
N ASN A 268 -9.46 -6.50 -11.60
CA ASN A 268 -10.15 -7.64 -12.18
C ASN A 268 -11.66 -7.50 -11.93
N TYR A 269 -12.24 -6.45 -12.51
CA TYR A 269 -13.61 -6.03 -12.22
C TYR A 269 -14.67 -7.05 -12.63
N GLU A 270 -14.42 -7.83 -13.69
CA GLU A 270 -15.31 -8.90 -14.14
C GLU A 270 -15.38 -10.03 -13.10
N GLU A 271 -14.25 -10.39 -12.51
CA GLU A 271 -14.15 -11.39 -11.46
C GLU A 271 -14.68 -10.89 -10.11
N ALA A 272 -14.57 -9.59 -9.82
CA ALA A 272 -14.99 -9.02 -8.55
C ALA A 272 -16.52 -9.07 -8.34
N LEU A 273 -17.29 -8.73 -9.39
CA LEU A 273 -18.74 -8.53 -9.29
C LEU A 273 -19.51 -9.75 -8.77
N PRO A 274 -19.30 -10.99 -9.29
CA PRO A 274 -20.04 -12.16 -8.80
C PRO A 274 -19.89 -12.38 -7.29
N TYR A 275 -18.70 -12.15 -6.73
CA TYR A 275 -18.46 -12.32 -5.30
C TYR A 275 -19.10 -11.19 -4.47
N LEU A 276 -19.03 -9.94 -4.94
CA LEU A 276 -19.70 -8.81 -4.30
C LEU A 276 -21.23 -8.97 -4.34
N ASP A 277 -21.77 -9.46 -5.45
CA ASP A 277 -23.20 -9.73 -5.61
C ASP A 277 -23.66 -10.85 -4.67
N TYR A 278 -22.93 -11.97 -4.62
CA TYR A 278 -23.21 -13.07 -3.69
C TYR A 278 -23.23 -12.59 -2.23
N TYR A 279 -22.23 -11.80 -1.83
CA TYR A 279 -22.16 -11.24 -0.49
C TYR A 279 -23.37 -10.31 -0.19
N LEU A 280 -23.70 -9.41 -1.11
CA LEU A 280 -24.77 -8.44 -0.94
C LEU A 280 -26.18 -9.06 -0.99
N GLU A 281 -26.38 -10.17 -1.68
CA GLU A 281 -27.65 -10.92 -1.61
C GLU A 281 -27.96 -11.38 -0.18
N ARG A 282 -26.92 -11.73 0.58
CA ARG A 282 -27.03 -12.21 1.97
C ARG A 282 -26.93 -11.08 2.99
N ARG A 283 -26.22 -10.00 2.64
CA ARG A 283 -26.01 -8.79 3.45
C ARG A 283 -26.49 -7.54 2.71
N PRO A 284 -27.78 -7.41 2.38
CA PRO A 284 -28.29 -6.34 1.50
C PRO A 284 -28.21 -4.93 2.11
N LYS A 285 -27.87 -4.82 3.39
CA LYS A 285 -27.72 -3.55 4.12
C LYS A 285 -26.26 -3.21 4.42
N ASP A 286 -25.31 -3.93 3.80
CA ASP A 286 -23.92 -3.53 3.83
C ASP A 286 -23.67 -2.46 2.77
N TYR A 287 -23.94 -1.21 3.15
CA TYR A 287 -23.88 -0.07 2.23
C TYR A 287 -22.44 0.26 1.80
N HIS A 288 -21.43 -0.15 2.58
CA HIS A 288 -20.03 -0.04 2.19
C HIS A 288 -19.72 -0.94 0.99
N VAL A 289 -20.12 -2.23 1.06
CA VAL A 289 -19.92 -3.16 -0.06
C VAL A 289 -20.82 -2.81 -1.24
N ALA A 290 -22.03 -2.27 -1.00
CA ALA A 290 -22.87 -1.75 -2.07
C ALA A 290 -22.19 -0.58 -2.82
N ALA A 291 -21.46 0.28 -2.10
CA ALA A 291 -20.67 1.35 -2.70
C ALA A 291 -19.46 0.83 -3.49
N GLU A 292 -18.75 -0.19 -3.01
CA GLU A 292 -17.71 -0.89 -3.81
C GLU A 292 -18.27 -1.38 -5.14
N ARG A 293 -19.38 -2.13 -5.07
CA ARG A 293 -20.00 -2.68 -6.28
C ARG A 293 -20.43 -1.57 -7.24
N ALA A 294 -21.00 -0.48 -6.73
CA ALA A 294 -21.36 0.68 -7.55
C ALA A 294 -20.14 1.28 -8.26
N TYR A 295 -19.02 1.38 -7.56
CA TYR A 295 -17.76 1.83 -8.15
C TYR A 295 -17.25 0.88 -9.24
N VAL A 296 -17.32 -0.43 -9.02
CA VAL A 296 -16.95 -1.42 -10.04
C VAL A 296 -17.82 -1.27 -11.31
N TYR A 297 -19.14 -1.09 -11.15
CA TYR A 297 -20.03 -0.80 -12.28
C TYR A 297 -19.67 0.49 -13.01
N PHE A 298 -19.27 1.54 -12.27
CA PHE A 298 -18.85 2.81 -12.86
C PHE A 298 -17.59 2.65 -13.71
N ILE A 299 -16.58 1.94 -13.22
CA ILE A 299 -15.33 1.71 -13.97
C ILE A 299 -15.56 0.85 -15.22
N GLN A 300 -16.50 -0.09 -15.18
CA GLN A 300 -16.92 -0.85 -16.36
C GLN A 300 -17.77 -0.02 -17.35
N GLY A 301 -18.03 1.26 -17.08
CA GLY A 301 -18.85 2.14 -17.92
C GLY A 301 -20.35 1.89 -17.79
N ASN A 302 -20.79 1.07 -16.82
CA ASN A 302 -22.20 0.81 -16.56
C ASN A 302 -22.80 1.85 -15.62
N GLN A 303 -22.92 3.08 -16.11
CA GLN A 303 -23.38 4.24 -15.36
C GLN A 303 -24.73 4.02 -14.68
N ALA A 304 -25.69 3.41 -15.36
CA ALA A 304 -27.04 3.19 -14.83
C ALA A 304 -27.03 2.28 -13.59
N LYS A 305 -26.30 1.16 -13.65
CA LYS A 305 -26.15 0.26 -12.50
C LYS A 305 -25.36 0.88 -11.36
N ALA A 306 -24.34 1.67 -11.69
CA ALA A 306 -23.54 2.39 -10.71
C ALA A 306 -24.41 3.38 -9.91
N GLU A 307 -25.21 4.21 -10.59
CA GLU A 307 -26.14 5.16 -9.97
C GLU A 307 -27.20 4.47 -9.12
N GLU A 308 -27.79 3.37 -9.62
CA GLU A 308 -28.76 2.58 -8.87
C GLU A 308 -28.14 2.03 -7.57
N ALA A 309 -26.98 1.39 -7.67
CA ALA A 309 -26.32 0.74 -6.53
C ALA A 309 -25.85 1.74 -5.46
N ILE A 310 -25.35 2.92 -5.85
CA ILE A 310 -24.86 3.92 -4.88
C ILE A 310 -25.98 4.76 -4.25
N THR A 311 -27.14 4.88 -4.88
CA THR A 311 -28.20 5.79 -4.43
C THR A 311 -28.73 5.44 -3.04
N ASP A 312 -29.02 4.16 -2.77
CA ASP A 312 -29.52 3.76 -1.45
C ASP A 312 -28.42 3.82 -0.40
N ALA A 313 -27.21 3.35 -0.73
CA ALA A 313 -26.05 3.44 0.14
C ALA A 313 -25.79 4.88 0.59
N TYR A 314 -25.79 5.84 -0.33
CA TYR A 314 -25.60 7.26 -0.02
C TYR A 314 -26.73 7.84 0.84
N LYS A 315 -27.99 7.49 0.57
CA LYS A 315 -29.12 7.96 1.41
C LYS A 315 -29.00 7.49 2.85
N LYS A 316 -28.43 6.31 3.09
CA LYS A 316 -28.31 5.68 4.41
C LYS A 316 -27.04 6.09 5.14
N GLU A 317 -25.94 6.22 4.41
CA GLU A 317 -24.61 6.47 4.94
C GLU A 317 -23.94 7.70 4.30
N LYS A 318 -24.68 8.79 4.13
CA LYS A 318 -24.12 10.03 3.54
C LYS A 318 -22.93 10.63 4.31
N GLU A 319 -22.82 10.31 5.60
CA GLU A 319 -21.70 10.75 6.46
C GLU A 319 -20.51 9.78 6.41
N ASN A 320 -20.70 8.60 5.79
CA ASN A 320 -19.59 7.69 5.53
C ASN A 320 -18.77 8.27 4.36
N PRO A 321 -17.50 8.67 4.59
CA PRO A 321 -16.70 9.39 3.61
C PRO A 321 -16.54 8.60 2.31
N VAL A 322 -16.38 7.28 2.42
CA VAL A 322 -16.30 6.34 1.29
C VAL A 322 -17.53 6.45 0.39
N VAL A 323 -18.71 6.29 0.99
CA VAL A 323 -19.98 6.25 0.26
C VAL A 323 -20.26 7.62 -0.38
N ALA A 324 -20.00 8.70 0.35
CA ALA A 324 -20.19 10.07 -0.15
C ALA A 324 -19.28 10.39 -1.34
N GLN A 325 -18.02 9.99 -1.29
CA GLN A 325 -17.06 10.23 -2.36
C GLN A 325 -17.40 9.43 -3.62
N ILE A 326 -17.76 8.16 -3.49
CA ILE A 326 -18.18 7.35 -4.65
C ILE A 326 -19.45 7.89 -5.26
N TYR A 327 -20.43 8.27 -4.44
CA TYR A 327 -21.65 8.92 -4.93
C TYR A 327 -21.32 10.18 -5.74
N LYS A 328 -20.46 11.05 -5.20
CA LYS A 328 -20.01 12.27 -5.90
C LYS A 328 -19.34 11.93 -7.23
N ARG A 329 -18.46 10.93 -7.26
CA ARG A 329 -17.70 10.54 -8.45
C ARG A 329 -18.59 9.93 -9.54
N ILE A 330 -19.54 9.09 -9.16
CA ILE A 330 -20.52 8.51 -10.09
C ILE A 330 -21.46 9.59 -10.63
N THR A 331 -21.87 10.56 -9.81
CA THR A 331 -22.91 11.54 -10.20
C THR A 331 -22.38 12.82 -10.86
N GLN A 332 -21.05 13.03 -10.86
CA GLN A 332 -20.43 14.14 -11.59
C GLN A 332 -20.32 13.80 -13.08
N LYS A 333 -20.93 14.65 -13.91
CA LYS A 333 -20.92 14.56 -15.39
C LYS A 333 -19.68 15.18 -16.02
#